data_AF-G7JP01-F1
#
_entry.id   AF-G7JP01-F1
#
_cell.length_a   1.000
_cell.length_b   1.000
_cell.length_c   1.000
_cell.angle_alpha   90.00
_cell.angle_beta   90.00
_cell.angle_gamma   90.00
#
_symmetry.space_group_name_H-M   'P 1'
#
loop_
_entity.id
_entity.type
_entity.pdbx_description
1 polymer ?
#
loop_
_entity_poly.entity_id
_entity_poly.type
_entity_poly.pdbx_seq_one_letter_code
_entity_poly.pdbx_strand_id
1 'polypeptide(L)'
;MKKTSTCVSFFPLHILLLSCILFQSFSLMKDDLVDQICKQTPFYDLCSSILHANPLAPKSDPKGMALIMVNDILANATDTLSYIEELIKQTTDKDLEQQLAFCAESYIPVVKYILPQAADAISQGRYGFASYSIVDAEKEIGACNKKFPGSSSLLGDRNSIMQKLVDVAAAIVKLLLNG
;
A
#
# COMPACT_ATOMS: atom_id res chain seq x y z
N MET A 1 40.37 -64.76 22.48
CA MET A 1 39.14 -64.01 22.85
C MET A 1 39.50 -62.58 23.22
N LYS A 2 38.95 -61.59 22.52
CA LYS A 2 38.52 -60.24 22.99
C LYS A 2 38.23 -59.37 21.77
N LYS A 3 36.94 -59.20 21.44
CA LYS A 3 36.46 -58.19 20.49
C LYS A 3 36.30 -56.89 21.28
N THR A 4 37.14 -55.90 21.02
CA THR A 4 36.96 -54.54 21.55
C THR A 4 35.92 -53.84 20.70
N SER A 5 34.71 -53.73 21.23
CA SER A 5 33.65 -52.89 20.66
C SER A 5 33.97 -51.44 21.01
N THR A 6 34.42 -50.67 20.02
CA THR A 6 34.49 -49.22 20.11
C THR A 6 33.07 -48.67 19.96
N CYS A 7 32.44 -48.33 21.08
CA CYS A 7 31.20 -47.58 21.09
C CYS A 7 31.52 -46.14 20.71
N VAL A 8 31.50 -45.84 19.41
CA VAL A 8 31.57 -44.45 18.94
C VAL A 8 30.26 -43.80 19.36
N SER A 9 30.33 -43.00 20.41
CA SER A 9 29.19 -42.29 20.96
C SER A 9 28.61 -41.36 19.90
N PHE A 10 27.41 -41.65 19.40
CA PHE A 10 26.66 -40.80 18.47
C PHE A 10 26.03 -39.56 19.14
N PHE A 11 26.26 -39.38 20.45
CA PHE A 11 25.75 -38.27 21.26
C PHE A 11 26.04 -36.86 20.69
N PRO A 12 27.26 -36.51 20.24
CA PRO A 12 27.50 -35.17 19.70
C PRO A 12 26.75 -34.87 18.39
N LEU A 13 26.40 -35.89 17.59
CA LEU A 13 25.67 -35.70 16.33
C LEU A 13 24.18 -35.39 16.59
N HIS A 14 23.58 -36.05 17.58
CA HIS A 14 22.20 -35.77 17.99
C HIS A 14 22.06 -34.41 18.66
N ILE A 15 23.04 -33.98 19.46
CA ILE A 15 23.05 -32.63 20.05
C ILE A 15 23.21 -31.56 18.95
N LEU A 16 24.03 -31.79 17.93
CA LEU A 16 24.18 -30.89 16.78
C LEU A 16 22.89 -30.81 15.94
N LEU A 17 22.23 -31.95 15.69
CA LEU A 17 20.94 -32.03 14.99
C LEU A 17 19.82 -31.35 15.78
N LEU A 18 19.73 -31.55 17.10
CA LEU A 18 18.79 -30.81 17.95
C LEU A 18 19.09 -29.31 17.99
N SER A 19 20.36 -28.90 17.99
CA SER A 19 20.72 -27.49 17.89
C SER A 19 20.36 -26.90 16.52
N CYS A 20 20.46 -27.66 15.42
CA CYS A 20 20.02 -27.22 14.10
C CYS A 20 18.49 -27.13 14.00
N ILE A 21 17.75 -28.08 14.59
CA ILE A 21 16.28 -28.03 14.64
C ILE A 21 15.81 -26.88 15.52
N LEU A 22 16.49 -26.62 16.65
CA LEU A 22 16.25 -25.45 17.49
C LEU A 22 16.62 -24.17 16.72
N PHE A 23 17.77 -24.06 16.05
CA PHE A 23 18.12 -22.88 15.24
C PHE A 23 17.19 -22.68 14.02
N GLN A 24 16.65 -23.75 13.43
CA GLN A 24 15.66 -23.68 12.35
C GLN A 24 14.27 -23.28 12.87
N SER A 25 13.89 -23.71 14.08
CA SER A 25 12.63 -23.30 14.74
C SER A 25 12.74 -21.95 15.47
N PHE A 26 13.95 -21.46 15.72
CA PHE A 26 14.26 -20.08 16.11
C PHE A 26 14.38 -19.12 14.91
N SER A 27 13.94 -19.53 13.72
CA SER A 27 13.23 -18.58 12.84
C SER A 27 11.89 -18.25 13.48
N LEU A 28 11.97 -17.66 14.68
CA LEU A 28 10.91 -16.97 15.38
C LEU A 28 10.30 -16.08 14.31
N MET A 29 9.03 -16.33 14.01
CA MET A 29 8.15 -15.53 13.19
C MET A 29 8.28 -14.08 13.66
N LYS A 30 9.28 -13.37 13.13
CA LYS A 30 9.42 -11.94 13.29
C LYS A 30 8.28 -11.46 12.43
N ASP A 31 7.13 -11.19 13.05
CA ASP A 31 5.94 -10.71 12.36
C ASP A 31 6.43 -9.68 11.33
N ASP A 32 6.21 -9.98 10.06
CA ASP A 32 6.69 -9.14 8.98
C ASP A 32 6.15 -7.73 9.24
N LEU A 33 7.01 -6.71 9.20
CA LEU A 33 6.57 -5.34 9.48
C LEU A 33 5.41 -4.96 8.54
N VAL A 34 5.40 -5.50 7.31
CA VAL A 34 4.29 -5.40 6.37
C VAL A 34 2.99 -5.91 6.99
N ASP A 35 3.00 -7.12 7.55
CA ASP A 35 1.82 -7.74 8.19
C ASP A 35 1.36 -6.93 9.42
N GLN A 36 2.29 -6.46 10.26
CA GLN A 36 1.96 -5.62 11.42
C GLN A 36 1.28 -4.30 11.03
N ILE A 37 1.75 -3.68 9.95
CA ILE A 37 1.19 -2.42 9.44
C ILE A 37 -0.16 -2.71 8.76
N CYS A 38 -0.23 -3.68 7.86
CA CYS A 38 -1.46 -3.96 7.11
C CYS A 38 -2.60 -4.47 8.01
N LYS A 39 -2.31 -5.11 9.15
CA LYS A 39 -3.33 -5.45 10.17
C LYS A 39 -3.98 -4.21 10.80
N GLN A 40 -3.32 -3.06 10.73
CA GLN A 40 -3.80 -1.78 11.25
C GLN A 40 -4.41 -0.89 10.16
N THR A 41 -4.48 -1.36 8.92
CA THR A 41 -5.14 -0.63 7.81
C THR A 41 -6.52 -1.22 7.51
N PRO A 42 -7.46 -0.43 6.98
CA PRO A 42 -8.58 -1.00 6.26
C PRO A 42 -8.03 -1.77 5.04
N PHE A 43 -8.64 -2.90 4.66
CA PHE A 43 -8.21 -3.71 3.49
C PHE A 43 -6.80 -4.31 3.59
N TYR A 44 -6.60 -5.22 4.55
CA TYR A 44 -5.35 -5.97 4.75
C TYR A 44 -4.78 -6.56 3.44
N ASP A 45 -5.60 -7.28 2.66
CA ASP A 45 -5.13 -7.96 1.44
C ASP A 45 -4.60 -6.98 0.40
N LEU A 46 -5.24 -5.80 0.27
CA LEU A 46 -4.80 -4.75 -0.64
C LEU A 46 -3.45 -4.19 -0.19
N CYS A 47 -3.34 -3.79 1.09
CA CYS A 47 -2.09 -3.30 1.67
C CYS A 47 -0.95 -4.32 1.49
N SER A 48 -1.20 -5.58 1.84
CA SER A 48 -0.24 -6.66 1.76
C SER A 48 0.23 -6.88 0.33
N SER A 49 -0.69 -6.92 -0.64
CA SER A 49 -0.35 -7.12 -2.06
C SER A 49 0.55 -6.02 -2.61
N ILE A 50 0.26 -4.75 -2.29
CA ILE A 50 1.04 -3.59 -2.76
C ILE A 50 2.44 -3.60 -2.15
N LEU A 51 2.54 -3.81 -0.84
CA LEU A 51 3.82 -3.73 -0.14
C LEU A 51 4.74 -4.92 -0.49
N HIS A 52 4.19 -6.13 -0.66
CA HIS A 52 4.98 -7.30 -1.06
C HIS A 52 5.38 -7.29 -2.53
N ALA A 53 4.60 -6.68 -3.42
CA ALA A 53 4.95 -6.55 -4.83
C ALA A 53 6.18 -5.65 -5.06
N ASN A 54 6.53 -4.81 -4.07
CA ASN A 54 7.65 -3.90 -4.19
C ASN A 54 8.95 -4.51 -3.62
N PRO A 55 9.93 -4.88 -4.47
CA PRO A 55 11.20 -5.48 -4.03
C PRO A 55 12.09 -4.51 -3.24
N LEU A 56 11.77 -3.20 -3.28
CA LEU A 56 12.47 -2.14 -2.56
C LEU A 56 11.81 -1.81 -1.22
N ALA A 57 10.67 -2.41 -0.87
CA ALA A 57 10.05 -2.24 0.45
C ALA A 57 11.05 -2.69 1.51
N PRO A 58 11.63 -1.77 2.31
CA PRO A 58 12.57 -2.19 3.32
C PRO A 58 11.74 -2.93 4.36
N LYS A 59 12.06 -4.21 4.60
CA LYS A 59 11.34 -5.09 5.54
C LYS A 59 11.24 -4.56 6.98
N SER A 60 11.82 -3.39 7.26
CA SER A 60 11.85 -2.71 8.54
C SER A 60 11.70 -1.18 8.44
N ASP A 61 11.15 -0.62 7.35
CA ASP A 61 11.00 0.84 7.19
C ASP A 61 9.53 1.26 6.94
N PRO A 62 8.80 1.65 8.01
CA PRO A 62 7.43 2.16 7.91
C PRO A 62 7.30 3.40 7.01
N LYS A 63 8.33 4.25 6.96
CA LYS A 63 8.34 5.45 6.10
C LYS A 63 8.45 5.04 4.63
N GLY A 64 9.34 4.09 4.32
CA GLY A 64 9.44 3.49 2.98
C GLY A 64 8.11 2.87 2.52
N MET A 65 7.42 2.15 3.41
CA MET A 65 6.10 1.58 3.11
C MET A 65 5.04 2.64 2.82
N ALA A 66 5.01 3.74 3.58
CA ALA A 66 4.12 4.86 3.31
C ALA A 66 4.41 5.54 1.96
N LEU A 67 5.69 5.68 1.58
CA LEU A 67 6.07 6.21 0.26
C LEU A 67 5.60 5.30 -0.87
N ILE A 68 5.74 3.99 -0.72
CA ILE A 68 5.27 3.02 -1.70
C ILE A 68 3.77 3.17 -1.91
N MET A 69 3.00 3.25 -0.83
CA MET A 69 1.55 3.40 -0.91
C MET A 69 1.13 4.71 -1.59
N VAL A 70 1.76 5.85 -1.25
CA VAL A 70 1.45 7.14 -1.89
C VAL A 70 1.81 7.13 -3.38
N ASN A 71 2.92 6.49 -3.76
CA ASN A 71 3.30 6.36 -5.16
C ASN A 71 2.35 5.44 -5.95
N ASP A 72 1.83 4.38 -5.33
CA ASP A 72 0.82 3.51 -5.94
C ASP A 72 -0.50 4.25 -6.17
N ILE A 73 -0.95 5.04 -5.18
CA ILE A 73 -2.10 5.95 -5.34
C ILE A 73 -1.85 6.93 -6.49
N LEU A 74 -0.66 7.54 -6.56
CA LEU A 74 -0.33 8.49 -7.63
C LEU A 74 -0.39 7.84 -9.01
N ALA A 75 0.12 6.62 -9.16
CA ALA A 75 0.04 5.88 -10.40
C ALA A 75 -1.42 5.60 -10.82
N ASN A 76 -2.24 5.10 -9.88
CA ASN A 76 -3.66 4.81 -10.15
C ASN A 76 -4.48 6.09 -10.42
N ALA A 77 -4.19 7.19 -9.72
CA ALA A 77 -4.83 8.48 -9.93
C ALA A 77 -4.46 9.07 -11.31
N THR A 78 -3.21 8.90 -11.73
CA THR A 78 -2.75 9.32 -13.06
C THR A 78 -3.44 8.52 -14.16
N ASP A 79 -3.50 7.19 -14.03
CA ASP A 79 -4.20 6.32 -14.99
C ASP A 79 -5.70 6.64 -15.06
N THR A 80 -6.32 6.91 -13.90
CA THR A 80 -7.74 7.29 -13.83
C THR A 80 -7.99 8.64 -14.49
N LEU A 81 -7.12 9.64 -14.29
CA LEU A 81 -7.22 10.93 -14.97
C LEU A 81 -7.11 10.76 -16.48
N SER A 82 -6.11 10.00 -16.97
CA SER A 82 -5.96 9.73 -18.41
C SER A 82 -7.17 9.00 -19.00
N TYR A 83 -7.77 8.06 -18.25
CA TYR A 83 -8.99 7.39 -18.65
C TYR A 83 -10.17 8.36 -18.77
N ILE A 84 -10.36 9.25 -17.80
CA ILE A 84 -11.40 10.28 -17.83
C ILE A 84 -11.20 11.21 -19.04
N GLU A 85 -9.99 11.69 -19.27
CA GLU A 85 -9.65 12.55 -20.40
C GLU A 85 -9.95 11.88 -21.75
N GLU A 86 -9.76 10.57 -21.84
CA GLU A 86 -10.09 9.82 -23.05
C GLU A 86 -11.60 9.66 -23.24
N LEU A 87 -12.36 9.40 -22.17
CA LEU A 87 -13.82 9.36 -22.22
C LEU A 87 -14.42 10.70 -22.65
N ILE A 88 -13.85 11.83 -22.21
CA ILE A 88 -14.27 13.18 -22.63
C ILE A 88 -14.15 13.34 -24.14
N LYS A 89 -13.07 12.86 -24.75
CA LYS A 89 -12.86 12.96 -26.22
C LYS A 89 -13.84 12.11 -27.02
N GLN A 90 -14.35 11.03 -26.43
CA GLN A 90 -15.18 10.04 -27.11
C GLN A 90 -16.69 10.31 -26.95
N THR A 91 -17.10 10.98 -25.87
CA THR A 91 -18.52 11.25 -25.62
C THR A 91 -19.05 12.37 -26.50
N THR A 92 -20.31 12.23 -26.94
CA THR A 92 -21.10 13.31 -27.55
C THR A 92 -22.25 13.77 -26.63
N ASP A 93 -22.45 13.07 -25.52
CA ASP A 93 -23.39 13.43 -24.46
C ASP A 93 -22.76 14.54 -23.60
N LYS A 94 -23.39 15.72 -23.63
CA LYS A 94 -22.93 16.92 -22.92
C LYS A 94 -23.02 16.81 -21.40
N ASP A 95 -24.03 16.12 -20.89
CA ASP A 95 -24.20 15.95 -19.44
C ASP A 95 -23.11 15.00 -18.91
N LEU A 96 -22.81 13.95 -19.68
CA LEU A 96 -21.69 13.04 -19.38
C LEU A 96 -20.34 13.77 -19.49
N GLU A 97 -20.13 14.56 -20.55
CA GLU A 97 -18.93 15.37 -20.73
C GLU A 97 -18.69 16.30 -19.54
N GLN A 98 -19.73 17.00 -19.06
CA GLN A 98 -19.63 17.89 -17.90
C GLN A 98 -19.28 17.15 -16.61
N GLN A 99 -19.85 15.95 -16.38
CA GLN A 99 -19.53 15.14 -15.21
C GLN A 99 -18.09 14.61 -15.25
N LEU A 100 -17.61 14.18 -16.43
CA LEU A 100 -16.24 13.75 -16.62
C LEU A 100 -15.24 14.90 -16.47
N ALA A 101 -15.55 16.07 -17.03
CA ALA A 101 -14.72 17.28 -16.88
C ALA A 101 -14.57 17.68 -15.40
N PHE A 102 -15.65 17.63 -14.63
CA PHE A 102 -15.61 17.84 -13.18
C PHE A 102 -14.67 16.84 -12.49
N CYS A 103 -14.74 15.57 -12.86
CA CYS A 103 -13.83 14.56 -12.34
C CYS A 103 -12.37 14.83 -12.71
N ALA A 104 -12.09 15.21 -13.96
CA ALA A 104 -10.74 15.58 -14.39
C ALA A 104 -10.20 16.77 -13.58
N GLU A 105 -10.99 17.81 -13.37
CA GLU A 105 -10.64 18.97 -12.54
C GLU A 105 -10.29 18.59 -11.10
N SER A 106 -10.99 17.63 -10.49
CA SER A 106 -10.65 17.09 -9.17
C SER A 106 -9.38 16.23 -9.16
N TYR A 107 -9.13 15.43 -10.20
CA TYR A 107 -7.95 14.56 -10.26
C TYR A 107 -6.65 15.30 -10.61
N ILE A 108 -6.72 16.40 -11.39
CA ILE A 108 -5.54 17.19 -11.77
C ILE A 108 -4.71 17.65 -10.56
N PRO A 109 -5.26 18.29 -9.52
CA PRO A 109 -4.47 18.69 -8.36
C PRO A 109 -3.98 17.49 -7.54
N VAL A 110 -4.76 16.41 -7.47
CA VAL A 110 -4.36 15.15 -6.80
C VAL A 110 -3.06 14.63 -7.39
N VAL A 111 -3.00 14.54 -8.72
CA VAL A 111 -1.84 14.02 -9.46
C VAL A 111 -0.67 15.01 -9.47
N LYS A 112 -0.92 16.29 -9.78
CA LYS A 112 0.16 17.26 -10.00
C LYS A 112 0.77 17.80 -8.71
N TYR A 113 0.01 17.85 -7.63
CA TYR A 113 0.40 18.61 -6.44
C TYR A 113 0.24 17.81 -5.16
N ILE A 114 -0.95 17.29 -4.87
CA ILE A 114 -1.29 16.78 -3.54
C ILE A 114 -0.50 15.51 -3.19
N LEU A 115 -0.53 14.48 -4.05
CA LEU A 115 0.19 13.23 -3.79
C LEU A 115 1.72 13.39 -3.87
N PRO A 116 2.29 14.14 -4.84
CA PRO A 116 3.71 14.48 -4.79
C PRO A 116 4.14 15.21 -3.50
N GLN A 117 3.32 16.13 -3.00
CA GLN A 117 3.58 16.81 -1.72
C GLN A 117 3.47 15.86 -0.53
N ALA A 118 2.52 14.92 -0.54
CA ALA A 118 2.44 13.88 0.48
C ALA A 118 3.71 13.01 0.50
N ALA A 119 4.20 12.59 -0.67
CA ALA A 119 5.43 11.81 -0.78
C ALA A 119 6.66 12.59 -0.30
N ASP A 120 6.79 13.87 -0.67
CA ASP A 120 7.87 14.72 -0.16
C ASP A 120 7.76 14.91 1.37
N ALA A 121 6.54 15.14 1.89
CA ALA A 121 6.30 15.27 3.33
C ALA A 121 6.70 14.01 4.09
N ILE A 122 6.32 12.82 3.61
CA ILE A 122 6.75 11.54 4.20
C ILE A 122 8.28 11.42 4.15
N SER A 123 8.90 11.75 3.01
CA SER A 123 10.36 11.71 2.81
C SER A 123 11.10 12.61 3.81
N GLN A 124 10.49 13.72 4.23
CA GLN A 124 11.06 14.66 5.21
C GLN A 124 10.61 14.39 6.65
N GLY A 125 9.81 13.34 6.91
CA GLY A 125 9.27 13.06 8.24
C GLY A 125 8.18 14.02 8.71
N ARG A 126 7.61 14.83 7.79
CA ARG A 126 6.53 15.79 8.07
C ARG A 126 5.16 15.10 8.01
N TYR A 127 4.94 14.11 8.87
CA TYR A 127 3.77 13.23 8.78
C TYR A 127 2.43 13.96 8.99
N GLY A 128 2.41 15.08 9.73
CA GLY A 128 1.22 15.93 9.85
C GLY A 128 0.79 16.53 8.51
N PHE A 129 1.77 16.99 7.73
CA PHE A 129 1.49 17.51 6.39
C PHE A 129 1.14 16.39 5.40
N ALA A 130 1.83 15.23 5.49
CA ALA A 130 1.46 14.06 4.70
C ALA A 130 0.02 13.61 4.95
N SER A 131 -0.41 13.55 6.22
CA SER A 131 -1.78 13.17 6.59
C SER A 131 -2.78 14.18 6.06
N TYR A 132 -2.48 15.49 6.14
CA TYR A 132 -3.33 16.52 5.56
C TYR A 132 -3.48 16.32 4.04
N SER A 133 -2.37 16.12 3.32
CA SER A 133 -2.39 15.91 1.88
C SER A 133 -3.17 14.65 1.48
N ILE A 134 -3.06 13.55 2.22
CA ILE A 134 -3.85 12.33 1.91
C ILE A 134 -5.35 12.58 2.11
N VAL A 135 -5.74 13.27 3.18
CA VAL A 135 -7.16 13.63 3.42
C VAL A 135 -7.69 14.57 2.34
N ASP A 136 -6.86 15.50 1.85
CA ASP A 136 -7.22 16.38 0.74
C ASP A 136 -7.41 15.60 -0.57
N ALA A 137 -6.52 14.63 -0.85
CA ALA A 137 -6.67 13.73 -1.99
C ALA A 137 -7.95 12.88 -1.91
N GLU A 138 -8.26 12.34 -0.73
CA GLU A 138 -9.49 11.58 -0.47
C GLU A 138 -10.73 12.43 -0.76
N LYS A 139 -10.73 13.70 -0.35
CA LYS A 139 -11.84 14.62 -0.59
C LYS A 139 -12.07 14.89 -2.09
N GLU A 140 -11.00 15.14 -2.85
CA GLU A 140 -11.09 15.38 -4.29
C GLU A 140 -11.56 14.13 -5.06
N ILE A 141 -11.00 12.96 -4.74
CA ILE A 141 -11.45 11.67 -5.29
C ILE A 141 -12.92 11.42 -4.94
N GLY A 142 -13.30 11.66 -3.68
CA GLY A 142 -14.67 11.54 -3.22
C GLY A 142 -15.65 12.49 -3.91
N ALA A 143 -15.20 13.67 -4.33
CA ALA A 143 -16.01 14.60 -5.11
C ALA A 143 -16.35 14.04 -6.50
N CYS A 144 -15.37 13.44 -7.19
CA CYS A 144 -15.61 12.74 -8.45
C CYS A 144 -16.54 11.52 -8.25
N ASN A 145 -16.30 10.71 -7.22
CA ASN A 145 -17.10 9.50 -6.93
C ASN A 145 -18.59 9.81 -6.79
N LYS A 146 -18.94 10.99 -6.25
CA LYS A 146 -20.34 11.43 -6.12
C LYS A 146 -21.02 11.72 -7.45
N LYS A 147 -20.28 11.99 -8.53
CA LYS A 147 -20.82 12.13 -9.89
C LYS A 147 -21.15 10.77 -10.52
N PHE A 148 -20.41 9.74 -10.14
CA PHE A 148 -20.56 8.38 -10.67
C PHE A 148 -20.82 7.37 -9.53
N PRO A 149 -21.99 7.47 -8.85
CA PRO A 149 -22.29 6.61 -7.72
C PRO A 149 -22.50 5.16 -8.17
N GLY A 150 -22.05 4.22 -7.33
CA GLY A 150 -22.21 2.79 -7.55
C GLY A 150 -21.09 2.15 -8.40
N SER A 151 -20.85 0.87 -8.17
CA SER A 151 -19.79 0.11 -8.84
C SER A 151 -20.07 -0.17 -10.31
N SER A 152 -21.33 -0.12 -10.75
CA SER A 152 -21.73 -0.30 -12.15
C SER A 152 -21.63 0.98 -12.98
N SER A 153 -21.16 2.08 -12.40
CA SER A 153 -20.97 3.33 -13.12
C SER A 153 -19.74 3.27 -14.02
N LEU A 154 -19.63 4.21 -14.96
CA LEU A 154 -18.52 4.30 -15.90
C LEU A 154 -17.14 4.36 -15.23
N LEU A 155 -17.08 4.92 -14.01
CA LEU A 155 -15.85 5.02 -13.21
C LEU A 155 -15.87 4.10 -11.97
N GLY A 156 -16.87 3.22 -11.83
CA GLY A 156 -17.18 2.53 -10.57
C GLY A 156 -16.03 1.71 -9.99
N ASP A 157 -15.38 0.89 -10.80
CA ASP A 157 -14.24 0.06 -10.36
C ASP A 157 -13.03 0.91 -9.98
N ARG A 158 -12.73 1.94 -10.78
CA ARG A 158 -11.61 2.88 -10.54
C ARG A 158 -11.83 3.67 -9.26
N ASN A 159 -13.05 4.18 -9.07
CA ASN A 159 -13.48 4.91 -7.88
C ASN A 159 -13.36 4.03 -6.61
N SER A 160 -13.80 2.78 -6.71
CA SER A 160 -13.73 1.79 -5.62
C SER A 160 -12.29 1.47 -5.22
N ILE A 161 -11.42 1.19 -6.20
CA ILE A 161 -10.00 0.92 -5.94
C ILE A 161 -9.33 2.16 -5.35
N MET A 162 -9.55 3.34 -5.94
CA MET A 162 -8.93 4.58 -5.44
C MET A 162 -9.31 4.90 -4.00
N GLN A 163 -10.60 4.75 -3.64
CA GLN A 163 -11.04 4.96 -2.26
C GLN A 163 -10.30 4.03 -1.29
N LYS A 164 -10.22 2.74 -1.62
CA LYS A 164 -9.51 1.76 -0.77
C LYS A 164 -8.03 2.11 -0.61
N LEU A 165 -7.37 2.54 -1.69
CA LEU A 165 -5.96 2.91 -1.65
C LEU A 165 -5.72 4.12 -0.74
N VAL A 166 -6.52 5.19 -0.86
CA VAL A 166 -6.37 6.38 0.01
C VAL A 166 -6.69 6.08 1.47
N ASP A 167 -7.69 5.22 1.74
CA ASP A 167 -8.03 4.77 3.10
C ASP A 167 -6.86 4.01 3.75
N VAL A 168 -6.22 3.11 2.99
CA VAL A 168 -5.02 2.38 3.44
C VAL A 168 -3.89 3.36 3.74
N ALA A 169 -3.60 4.30 2.84
CA ALA A 169 -2.51 5.27 3.03
C ALA A 169 -2.74 6.17 4.23
N ALA A 170 -3.98 6.64 4.43
CA ALA A 170 -4.35 7.45 5.58
C ALA A 170 -4.09 6.70 6.89
N ALA A 171 -4.44 5.41 6.93
CA ALA A 171 -4.16 4.57 8.09
C ALA A 171 -2.65 4.40 8.33
N ILE A 172 -1.85 4.11 7.29
CA ILE A 172 -0.39 3.97 7.43
C ILE A 172 0.24 5.27 7.93
N VAL A 173 -0.09 6.42 7.33
CA VAL A 173 0.49 7.71 7.76
C VAL A 173 0.04 8.09 9.16
N LYS A 174 -1.16 7.71 9.58
CA LYS A 174 -1.63 7.88 10.96
C LYS A 174 -0.81 7.04 11.96
N LEU A 175 -0.31 5.87 11.58
CA LEU A 175 0.62 5.11 12.43
C LEU A 175 1.94 5.86 12.61
N LEU A 176 2.46 6.47 11.54
CA LEU A 176 3.70 7.27 11.59
C LEU A 176 3.56 8.55 12.41
N LEU A 177 2.34 9.09 12.52
CA LEU A 177 2.05 10.25 13.36
C LEU A 177 2.09 9.95 14.86
N ASN A 178 1.77 8.71 15.24
CA ASN A 178 1.58 8.32 16.64
C ASN A 178 2.73 7.50 17.23
N GLY A 179 3.71 7.10 16.40
CA GLY A 179 4.90 6.35 16.79
C GLY A 179 6.13 7.26 16.93
#